data_AF-N1MVA4-F1
#
_entry.id   AF-N1MVA4-F1
#
_cell.length_a   1.000
_cell.length_b   1.000
_cell.length_c   1.000
_cell.angle_alpha   90.00
_cell.angle_beta   90.00
_cell.angle_gamma   90.00
#
_symmetry.space_group_name_H-M   'P 1'
#
loop_
_entity.id
_entity.type
_entity.pdbx_description
1 polymer ?
#
loop_
_entity_poly.entity_id
_entity_poly.type
_entity_poly.pdbx_seq_one_letter_code
_entity_poly.pdbx_strand_id
1 'polypeptide(L)'
;MHPFAVAQALLPGSYISFESALTYHRWIPEAVLVTASVTPGRKTLEIPATEFGPFKYHPLAIADYRFLSGVERVTFDKLTAFVAKPLRALMDLVALRKVEWSGLDWLTSGMRFDDDLLLALTESDFAAVKSVYKHRAVNTFLAELEHGVVGAKRAE
;
A
#
# COMPACT_ATOMS: atom_id res chain seq x y z
N MET A 1 -14.27 7.65 -16.12
CA MET A 1 -13.60 8.29 -14.96
C MET A 1 -13.12 7.19 -14.04
N HIS A 2 -11.84 7.19 -13.66
CA HIS A 2 -11.27 6.11 -12.84
C HIS A 2 -11.61 6.30 -11.35
N PRO A 3 -11.99 5.25 -10.58
CA PRO A 3 -12.35 5.38 -9.15
C PRO A 3 -11.28 6.07 -8.31
N PHE A 4 -10.00 5.88 -8.62
CA PHE A 4 -8.89 6.52 -7.88
C PHE A 4 -8.90 8.05 -8.03
N ALA A 5 -9.20 8.55 -9.22
CA ALA A 5 -9.34 9.99 -9.44
C ALA A 5 -10.55 10.56 -8.68
N VAL A 6 -11.64 9.80 -8.61
CA VAL A 6 -12.83 10.18 -7.82
C VAL A 6 -12.48 10.23 -6.33
N ALA A 7 -11.84 9.18 -5.80
CA ALA A 7 -11.40 9.12 -4.40
C ALA A 7 -10.48 10.29 -4.03
N GLN A 8 -9.56 10.66 -4.93
CA GLN A 8 -8.67 11.81 -4.75
C GLN A 8 -9.43 13.14 -4.70
N ALA A 9 -10.44 13.31 -5.55
CA ALA A 9 -11.26 14.51 -5.60
C ALA A 9 -12.20 14.62 -4.37
N LEU A 10 -12.71 13.50 -3.87
CA LEU A 10 -13.56 13.43 -2.68
C LEU A 10 -12.80 13.79 -1.39
N LEU A 11 -11.53 13.36 -1.28
CA LEU A 11 -10.67 13.72 -0.15
C LEU A 11 -9.27 14.16 -0.62
N PRO A 12 -9.09 15.45 -0.95
CA PRO A 12 -7.79 15.98 -1.30
C PRO A 12 -6.74 15.73 -0.21
N GLY A 13 -5.51 15.43 -0.62
CA GLY A 13 -4.42 15.12 0.31
C GLY A 13 -4.43 13.69 0.86
N SER A 14 -5.42 12.86 0.51
CA SER A 14 -5.31 11.40 0.65
C SER A 14 -4.52 10.78 -0.52
N TYR A 15 -4.14 9.51 -0.40
CA TYR A 15 -3.59 8.71 -1.51
C TYR A 15 -4.16 7.28 -1.49
N ILE A 16 -4.30 6.67 -2.65
CA ILE A 16 -4.78 5.30 -2.82
C ILE A 16 -3.74 4.32 -2.31
N SER A 17 -4.15 3.32 -1.53
CA SER A 17 -3.23 2.34 -0.94
C SER A 17 -3.90 0.98 -0.75
N PHE A 18 -3.35 0.15 0.14
CA PHE A 18 -3.89 -1.15 0.54
C PHE A 18 -4.11 -2.07 -0.66
N GLU A 19 -5.14 -2.91 -0.62
CA GLU A 19 -5.49 -3.83 -1.70
C GLU A 19 -5.82 -3.09 -3.00
N SER A 20 -6.38 -1.88 -2.94
CA SER A 20 -6.67 -1.10 -4.14
C SER A 20 -5.39 -0.82 -4.95
N ALA A 21 -4.33 -0.35 -4.28
CA ALA A 21 -3.04 -0.10 -4.93
C ALA A 21 -2.32 -1.41 -5.31
N LEU A 22 -2.38 -2.45 -4.45
CA LEU A 22 -1.79 -3.75 -4.78
C LEU A 22 -2.42 -4.37 -6.03
N THR A 23 -3.74 -4.29 -6.18
CA THR A 23 -4.46 -4.76 -7.37
C THR A 23 -4.09 -3.95 -8.60
N TYR A 24 -4.02 -2.62 -8.47
CA TYR A 24 -3.59 -1.73 -9.55
C TYR A 24 -2.19 -2.08 -10.06
N HIS A 25 -1.28 -2.43 -9.15
CA HIS A 25 0.07 -2.89 -9.50
C HIS A 25 0.16 -4.38 -9.82
N ARG A 26 -0.96 -5.12 -9.83
CA ARG A 26 -1.06 -6.57 -10.11
C ARG A 26 -0.29 -7.46 -9.12
N TRP A 27 -0.13 -7.00 -7.88
CA TRP A 27 0.47 -7.78 -6.78
C TRP A 27 -0.50 -8.80 -6.19
N ILE A 28 -1.81 -8.56 -6.33
CA ILE A 28 -2.85 -9.51 -5.97
C ILE A 28 -3.78 -9.76 -7.15
N PRO A 29 -4.24 -11.00 -7.36
CA PRO A 29 -5.16 -11.33 -8.44
C PRO A 29 -6.62 -10.90 -8.17
N GLU A 30 -6.99 -10.64 -6.92
CA GLU A 30 -8.37 -10.35 -6.53
C GLU A 30 -8.81 -8.94 -6.96
N ALA A 31 -10.00 -8.86 -7.53
CA ALA A 31 -10.64 -7.58 -7.75
C ALA A 31 -11.11 -6.97 -6.42
N VAL A 32 -10.79 -5.69 -6.21
CA VAL A 32 -11.20 -4.97 -5.00
C VAL A 32 -12.44 -4.13 -5.31
N LEU A 33 -13.50 -4.37 -4.54
CA LEU A 33 -14.78 -3.67 -4.70
C LEU A 33 -14.80 -2.27 -4.08
N VAL A 34 -13.92 -2.01 -3.12
CA VAL A 34 -13.84 -0.76 -2.35
C VAL A 34 -12.56 -0.02 -2.70
N THR A 35 -12.65 1.24 -3.10
CA THR A 35 -11.45 2.05 -3.28
C THR A 35 -10.99 2.56 -1.92
N ALA A 36 -9.85 2.05 -1.44
CA ALA A 36 -9.30 2.36 -0.14
C ALA A 36 -8.09 3.30 -0.25
N SER A 37 -8.05 4.30 0.62
CA SER A 37 -7.03 5.35 0.65
C SER A 37 -6.54 5.60 2.06
N VAL A 38 -5.32 6.12 2.18
CA VAL A 38 -4.82 6.65 3.45
C VAL A 38 -5.08 8.15 3.51
N THR A 39 -5.56 8.62 4.66
CA THR A 39 -5.87 10.04 4.90
C THR A 39 -4.92 10.65 5.94
N PRO A 40 -4.55 11.95 5.81
CA PRO A 40 -3.84 12.67 6.86
C PRO A 40 -4.75 13.04 8.05
N GLY A 41 -6.06 12.81 7.93
CA GLY A 41 -7.02 12.99 9.01
C GLY A 41 -6.81 12.00 10.17
N ARG A 42 -7.59 12.17 11.24
CA ARG A 42 -7.51 11.31 12.45
C ARG A 42 -8.58 10.24 12.53
N LYS A 43 -9.62 10.32 11.71
CA LYS A 43 -10.78 9.43 11.76
C LYS A 43 -10.91 8.69 10.44
N THR A 44 -11.31 7.42 10.53
CA THR A 44 -11.76 6.68 9.36
C THR A 44 -13.00 7.37 8.78
N LEU A 45 -13.03 7.52 7.46
CA LEU A 45 -14.17 8.03 6.73
C LEU A 45 -14.60 6.96 5.73
N GLU A 46 -15.90 6.71 5.66
CA GLU A 46 -16.49 5.84 4.66
C GLU A 46 -17.53 6.64 3.88
N ILE A 47 -17.45 6.56 2.56
CA ILE A 47 -18.45 7.09 1.64
C ILE A 47 -19.14 5.88 1.02
N PRO A 48 -20.46 5.71 1.24
CA PRO A 48 -21.18 4.53 0.77
C PRO A 48 -21.23 4.48 -0.76
N ALA A 49 -21.74 3.35 -1.28
CA ALA A 49 -21.72 3.04 -2.70
C ALA A 49 -22.23 4.21 -3.57
N THR A 50 -21.34 4.69 -4.43
CA THR A 50 -21.64 5.63 -5.51
C THR A 50 -21.71 4.87 -6.85
N GLU A 51 -21.95 5.57 -7.96
CA GLU A 51 -21.79 4.99 -9.30
C GLU A 51 -20.37 4.48 -9.59
N PHE A 52 -19.37 4.91 -8.80
CA PHE A 52 -17.96 4.51 -8.89
C PHE A 52 -17.55 3.50 -7.80
N GLY A 53 -18.51 2.96 -7.04
CA GLY A 53 -18.26 2.10 -5.90
C GLY A 53 -18.13 2.85 -4.56
N PRO A 54 -17.95 2.12 -3.46
CA PRO A 54 -17.70 2.69 -2.14
C PRO A 54 -16.24 3.15 -1.95
N PHE A 55 -16.05 4.17 -1.12
CA PHE A 55 -14.73 4.71 -0.78
C PHE A 55 -14.46 4.61 0.71
N LYS A 56 -13.25 4.20 1.09
CA LYS A 56 -12.80 4.17 2.49
C LYS A 56 -11.48 4.89 2.66
N TYR A 57 -11.38 5.69 3.71
CA TYR A 57 -10.19 6.46 4.04
C TYR A 57 -9.74 6.10 5.44
N HIS A 58 -8.52 5.62 5.58
CA HIS A 58 -7.97 5.15 6.85
C HIS A 58 -6.83 6.06 7.33
N PRO A 59 -6.87 6.54 8.58
CA PRO A 59 -5.71 7.19 9.17
C PRO A 59 -4.65 6.15 9.52
N LEU A 60 -3.38 6.46 9.24
CA LEU A 60 -2.24 5.63 9.65
C LEU A 60 -1.28 6.45 10.50
N ALA A 61 -0.64 5.82 11.49
CA ALA A 61 0.39 6.45 12.30
C ALA A 61 1.73 6.52 11.53
N ILE A 62 1.79 7.46 10.60
CA ILE A 62 2.96 7.74 9.77
C ILE A 62 3.82 8.82 10.45
N ALA A 63 5.14 8.67 10.33
CA ALA A 63 6.14 9.62 10.77
C ALA A 63 5.98 10.97 10.06
N ASP A 64 6.32 12.04 10.76
CA ASP A 64 6.15 13.39 10.25
C ASP A 64 6.99 13.56 8.98
N TYR A 65 6.46 14.28 7.98
CA TYR A 65 7.07 14.46 6.65
C TYR A 65 7.26 13.19 5.80
N ARG A 66 6.71 12.04 6.21
CA ARG A 66 6.80 10.76 5.46
C ARG A 66 5.50 10.34 4.77
N PHE A 67 4.48 11.21 4.81
CA PHE A 67 3.12 10.87 4.35
C PHE A 67 3.10 10.36 2.90
N LEU A 68 3.81 11.04 1.99
CA LEU A 68 3.89 10.70 0.56
C LEU A 68 5.14 9.87 0.18
N SER A 69 5.92 9.36 1.14
CA SER A 69 7.09 8.54 0.83
C SER A 69 6.69 7.21 0.15
N GLY A 70 7.25 6.90 -1.02
CA GLY A 70 6.81 5.72 -1.77
C GLY A 70 5.39 5.85 -2.34
N VAL A 71 4.89 7.07 -2.53
CA VAL A 71 3.63 7.37 -3.22
C VAL A 71 3.96 8.10 -4.52
N GLU A 72 3.32 7.70 -5.61
CA GLU A 72 3.52 8.28 -6.94
C GLU A 72 2.28 9.01 -7.44
N ARG A 73 2.51 9.97 -8.35
CA ARG A 73 1.45 10.72 -9.01
C ARG A 73 1.06 10.02 -10.31
N VAL A 74 -0.16 9.51 -10.38
CA VAL A 74 -0.70 8.79 -11.55
C VAL A 74 -1.77 9.63 -12.22
N THR A 75 -1.72 9.72 -13.56
CA THR A 75 -2.70 10.45 -14.36
C THR A 75 -3.67 9.47 -15.02
N PHE A 76 -4.96 9.63 -14.73
CA PHE A 76 -6.08 8.94 -15.34
C PHE A 76 -6.81 9.92 -16.27
N ASP A 77 -6.51 9.87 -17.57
CA ASP A 77 -6.93 10.85 -18.58
C ASP A 77 -6.49 12.28 -18.24
N LYS A 78 -7.40 13.10 -17.70
CA LYS A 78 -7.16 14.49 -17.28
C LYS A 78 -7.13 14.66 -15.77
N LEU A 79 -7.41 13.59 -15.03
CA LEU A 79 -7.48 13.60 -13.58
C LEU A 79 -6.24 12.95 -12.99
N THR A 80 -5.84 13.38 -11.82
CA THR A 80 -4.65 12.86 -11.13
C THR A 80 -5.07 12.24 -9.82
N ALA A 81 -4.45 11.13 -9.46
CA ALA A 81 -4.49 10.57 -8.12
C ALA A 81 -3.07 10.27 -7.63
N PHE A 82 -2.90 10.26 -6.31
CA PHE A 82 -1.71 9.73 -5.66
C PHE A 82 -1.93 8.25 -5.36
N VAL A 83 -1.01 7.39 -5.77
CA VAL A 83 -1.11 5.94 -5.61
C VAL A 83 0.16 5.44 -4.91
N ALA A 84 0.00 4.64 -3.86
CA ALA A 84 1.11 4.02 -3.16
C ALA A 84 1.80 3.01 -4.10
N LYS A 85 3.13 3.09 -4.19
CA LYS A 85 3.94 2.04 -4.83
C LYS A 85 3.70 0.70 -4.12
N PRO A 86 3.97 -0.44 -4.77
CA PRO A 86 3.56 -1.74 -4.25
C PRO A 86 4.02 -2.04 -2.82
N LEU A 87 5.31 -1.83 -2.51
CA LEU A 87 5.83 -2.05 -1.16
C LEU A 87 5.19 -1.10 -0.14
N ARG A 88 4.96 0.17 -0.51
CA ARG A 88 4.26 1.13 0.36
C ARG A 88 2.82 0.67 0.63
N ALA A 89 2.11 0.21 -0.40
CA ALA A 89 0.75 -0.29 -0.27
C ALA A 89 0.65 -1.53 0.64
N LEU A 90 1.60 -2.47 0.50
CA LEU A 90 1.73 -3.62 1.39
C LEU A 90 1.96 -3.17 2.83
N MET A 91 2.90 -2.27 3.07
CA MET A 91 3.21 -1.85 4.44
C MET A 91 2.08 -1.02 5.07
N ASP A 92 1.33 -0.25 4.28
CA ASP A 92 0.11 0.41 4.75
C ASP A 92 -0.92 -0.63 5.18
N LEU A 93 -1.09 -1.72 4.41
CA LEU A 93 -2.00 -2.82 4.73
C LEU A 93 -1.59 -3.53 6.03
N VAL A 94 -0.29 -3.81 6.19
CA VAL A 94 0.30 -4.35 7.42
C VAL A 94 0.00 -3.42 8.61
N ALA A 95 0.18 -2.11 8.44
CA ALA A 95 -0.09 -1.12 9.48
C ALA A 95 -1.57 -1.05 9.86
N LEU A 96 -2.46 -1.06 8.87
CA LEU A 96 -3.91 -1.01 9.07
C LEU A 96 -4.43 -2.25 9.81
N ARG A 97 -4.02 -3.42 9.36
CA ARG A 97 -4.46 -4.72 9.89
C ARG A 97 -3.65 -5.19 11.10
N LYS A 98 -2.57 -4.47 11.45
CA LYS A 98 -1.63 -4.82 12.53
C LYS A 98 -1.07 -6.24 12.36
N VAL A 99 -0.69 -6.57 11.13
CA VAL A 99 -0.14 -7.90 10.80
C VAL A 99 1.26 -8.03 11.40
N GLU A 100 1.51 -9.14 12.08
CA GLU A 100 2.83 -9.50 12.55
C GLU A 100 3.56 -10.35 11.51
N TRP A 101 4.88 -10.24 11.48
CA TRP A 101 5.69 -11.05 10.57
C TRP A 101 5.56 -12.53 10.93
N SER A 102 5.25 -13.35 9.93
CA SER A 102 5.11 -14.82 10.06
C SER A 102 5.86 -15.58 8.96
N GLY A 103 6.78 -14.90 8.26
CA GLY A 103 7.50 -15.45 7.12
C GLY A 103 6.89 -15.06 5.78
N LEU A 104 7.60 -15.40 4.70
CA LEU A 104 7.17 -15.10 3.32
C LEU A 104 5.91 -15.86 2.91
N ASP A 105 5.65 -17.03 3.51
CA ASP A 105 4.48 -17.87 3.19
C ASP A 105 3.14 -17.13 3.36
N TRP A 106 3.05 -16.18 4.30
CA TRP A 106 1.85 -15.36 4.43
C TRP A 106 1.61 -14.47 3.20
N LEU A 107 2.67 -13.98 2.55
CA LEU A 107 2.58 -13.18 1.33
C LEU A 107 2.29 -14.05 0.11
N THR A 108 2.98 -15.17 -0.02
CA THR A 108 2.96 -16.01 -1.22
C THR A 108 1.77 -16.97 -1.21
N SER A 109 1.53 -17.69 -0.11
CA SER A 109 0.38 -18.59 0.03
C SER A 109 -0.87 -17.86 0.50
N GLY A 110 -0.73 -16.95 1.47
CA GLY A 110 -1.86 -16.25 2.08
C GLY A 110 -2.44 -15.14 1.19
N MET A 111 -1.58 -14.25 0.70
CA MET A 111 -1.97 -13.15 -0.18
C MET A 111 -1.80 -13.44 -1.67
N ARG A 112 -1.21 -14.59 -2.03
CA ARG A 112 -1.05 -15.02 -3.43
C ARG A 112 -0.21 -14.06 -4.26
N PHE A 113 0.79 -13.45 -3.64
CA PHE A 113 1.77 -12.66 -4.35
C PHE A 113 2.62 -13.56 -5.23
N ASP A 114 2.94 -13.07 -6.41
CA ASP A 114 3.93 -13.69 -7.28
C ASP A 114 5.33 -13.49 -6.68
N ASP A 115 6.08 -14.58 -6.54
CA ASP A 115 7.45 -14.56 -6.02
C ASP A 115 8.34 -13.63 -6.85
N ASP A 116 8.14 -13.59 -8.16
CA ASP A 116 8.90 -12.73 -9.07
C ASP A 116 8.70 -11.24 -8.74
N LEU A 117 7.51 -10.86 -8.26
CA LEU A 117 7.22 -9.47 -7.85
C LEU A 117 7.92 -9.12 -6.53
N LEU A 118 8.00 -10.06 -5.59
CA LEU A 118 8.75 -9.88 -4.36
C LEU A 118 10.26 -9.79 -4.64
N LEU A 119 10.77 -10.65 -5.52
CA LEU A 119 12.15 -10.63 -5.98
C LEU A 119 12.45 -9.42 -6.89
N ALA A 120 11.46 -8.77 -7.48
CA ALA A 120 11.69 -7.52 -8.21
C ALA A 120 11.97 -6.31 -7.30
N LEU A 121 11.67 -6.39 -5.99
CA LEU A 121 11.88 -5.28 -5.05
C LEU A 121 13.37 -4.90 -4.93
N THR A 122 13.64 -3.60 -5.02
CA THR A 122 15.01 -3.05 -4.95
C THR A 122 15.31 -2.45 -3.58
N GLU A 123 16.59 -2.25 -3.28
CA GLU A 123 17.00 -1.50 -2.07
C GLU A 123 16.38 -0.09 -2.01
N SER A 124 16.14 0.54 -3.17
CA SER A 124 15.50 1.85 -3.24
C SER A 124 14.04 1.80 -2.79
N ASP A 125 13.32 0.72 -3.11
CA ASP A 125 11.94 0.51 -2.67
C ASP A 125 11.87 0.40 -1.15
N PHE A 126 12.76 -0.40 -0.55
CA PHE A 126 12.85 -0.53 0.90
C PHE A 126 13.26 0.78 1.57
N ALA A 127 14.26 1.48 1.02
CA ALA A 127 14.69 2.78 1.52
C ALA A 127 13.59 3.84 1.48
N ALA A 128 12.71 3.81 0.46
CA ALA A 128 11.59 4.74 0.35
C ALA A 128 10.52 4.54 1.44
N VAL A 129 10.39 3.33 1.99
CA VAL A 129 9.39 2.97 3.02
C VAL A 129 10.00 2.92 4.43
N LYS A 130 11.33 2.85 4.54
CA LYS A 130 12.05 2.86 5.81
C LYS A 130 11.71 4.10 6.63
N SER A 131 11.41 3.92 7.92
CA SER A 131 11.01 4.98 8.88
C SER A 131 9.70 5.71 8.57
N VAL A 132 8.88 5.19 7.64
CA VAL A 132 7.54 5.75 7.38
C VAL A 132 6.60 5.54 8.56
N TYR A 133 6.64 4.40 9.24
CA TYR A 133 5.64 4.07 10.26
C TYR A 133 6.17 4.35 11.67
N LYS A 134 5.31 4.88 12.55
CA LYS A 134 5.64 5.07 13.98
C LYS A 134 5.64 3.75 14.76
N HIS A 135 4.92 2.75 14.28
CA HIS A 135 4.77 1.46 14.97
C HIS A 135 5.97 0.54 14.77
N ARG A 136 6.51 0.00 15.86
CA ARG A 136 7.65 -0.92 15.83
C ARG A 136 7.35 -2.19 15.03
N ALA A 137 6.19 -2.81 15.22
CA ALA A 137 5.82 -4.06 14.54
C ALA A 137 5.86 -3.93 13.01
N VAL A 138 5.37 -2.82 12.46
CA VAL A 138 5.39 -2.56 11.02
C VAL A 138 6.81 -2.39 10.49
N ASN A 139 7.68 -1.69 11.25
CA ASN A 139 9.09 -1.56 10.89
C ASN A 139 9.85 -2.88 10.99
N THR A 140 9.52 -3.73 11.97
CA THR A 140 10.05 -5.09 12.07
C THR A 140 9.62 -5.91 10.85
N PHE A 141 8.34 -5.88 10.47
CA PHE A 141 7.84 -6.57 9.28
C PHE A 141 8.62 -6.14 8.01
N LEU A 142 8.83 -4.84 7.82
CA LEU A 142 9.60 -4.33 6.67
C LEU A 142 11.03 -4.88 6.65
N ALA A 143 11.70 -4.89 7.80
CA ALA A 143 13.09 -5.37 7.92
C ALA A 143 13.20 -6.89 7.67
N GLU A 144 12.27 -7.67 8.19
CA GLU A 144 12.23 -9.12 7.97
C GLU A 144 11.90 -9.45 6.50
N LEU A 145 10.99 -8.70 5.88
CA LEU A 145 10.70 -8.82 4.46
C LEU A 145 11.93 -8.50 3.60
N GLU A 146 12.63 -7.40 3.90
CA GLU A 146 13.87 -7.01 3.22
C GLU A 146 14.92 -8.13 3.32
N HIS A 147 15.13 -8.66 4.52
CA HIS A 147 16.05 -9.76 4.74
C HIS A 147 15.64 -11.04 3.98
N GLY A 148 14.35 -11.39 4.01
CA GLY A 148 13.82 -12.55 3.30
C GLY A 148 13.98 -12.46 1.79
N VAL A 149 13.67 -11.30 1.20
CA VAL A 149 13.83 -11.06 -0.24
C VAL A 149 15.31 -11.07 -0.64
N VAL A 150 16.19 -10.40 0.11
CA VAL A 150 17.64 -10.41 -0.16
C VAL A 150 18.23 -11.82 -0.01
N GLY A 151 17.77 -12.59 0.96
CA GLY A 151 18.15 -13.99 1.16
C GLY A 151 17.75 -14.86 -0.02
N ALA A 152 16.51 -14.74 -0.50
CA ALA A 152 16.00 -15.50 -1.63
C ALA A 152 16.75 -15.18 -2.93
N LYS A 153 17.05 -13.90 -3.21
CA LYS A 153 17.85 -13.47 -4.38
C LYS A 153 19.25 -14.05 -4.45
N ARG A 154 19.86 -14.38 -3.31
CA ARG A 154 21.23 -14.91 -3.23
C ARG A 154 21.27 -16.43 -3.41
N ALA A 155 20.12 -17.09 -3.32
CA ALA A 155 20.00 -18.54 -3.45
C ALA A 155 19.67 -18.98 -4.90
N GLU A 156 19.34 -18.03 -5.77
CA GLU A 156 19.14 -18.16 -7.23
C GLU A 156 20.47 -17.95 -7.99
#